data_AF-X1TKQ1-F1
#
_entry.id   AF-X1TKQ1-F1
#
_cell.length_a   1.000
_cell.length_b   1.000
_cell.length_c   1.000
_cell.angle_alpha   90.00
_cell.angle_beta   90.00
_cell.angle_gamma   90.00
#
_symmetry.space_group_name_H-M   'P 1'
#
loop_
_entity.id
_entity.type
_entity.pdbx_description
1 polymer ?
#
loop_
_entity_poly.entity_id
_entity_poly.type
_entity_poly.pdbx_seq_one_letter_code
_entity_poly.pdbx_strand_id
1 'polypeptide(L)' 'MKKRKMYQKIQAFKRQGYCRNEIASRLGIDPQTAAKYYLMDEREFR' A
#
# COMPACT_ATOMS: atom_id res chain seq x y z
N MET A 1 -5.18 6.83 12.83
CA MET A 1 -6.13 6.60 11.71
C MET A 1 -5.54 6.72 10.30
N LYS A 2 -4.63 7.68 10.01
CA LYS A 2 -4.08 7.87 8.64
C LYS A 2 -3.33 6.66 8.06
N LYS A 3 -2.52 5.95 8.88
CA LYS A 3 -1.75 4.76 8.44
C LYS A 3 -2.63 3.58 8.03
N ARG A 4 -3.76 3.34 8.72
CA ARG A 4 -4.72 2.25 8.40
C ARG A 4 -5.44 2.49 7.08
N LYS A 5 -5.87 3.72 6.82
CA LYS A 5 -6.46 4.10 5.53
C LYS A 5 -5.46 3.94 4.39
N MET A 6 -4.18 4.25 4.61
CA MET A 6 -3.13 4.07 3.61
C MET A 6 -2.88 2.58 3.31
N TYR A 7 -2.74 1.76 4.34
CA TYR A 7 -2.61 0.31 4.21
C TYR A 7 -3.78 -0.29 3.43
N GLN A 8 -5.02 0.04 3.81
CA GLN A 8 -6.22 -0.47 3.12
C GLN A 8 -6.27 -0.08 1.64
N LYS A 9 -5.91 1.17 1.30
CA LYS A 9 -5.84 1.62 -0.11
C LYS A 9 -4.80 0.80 -0.89
N ILE A 10 -3.60 0.65 -0.35
CA ILE A 10 -2.51 -0.07 -1.03
C ILE A 10 -2.87 -1.55 -1.22
N GLN A 11 -3.46 -2.19 -0.20
CA GLN A 11 -3.92 -3.57 -0.29
C GLN A 11 -5.11 -3.74 -1.25
N ALA A 12 -5.96 -2.74 -1.41
CA ALA A 12 -7.02 -2.75 -2.43
C ALA A 12 -6.44 -2.71 -3.84
N PHE A 13 -5.43 -1.86 -4.10
CA PHE A 13 -4.73 -1.83 -5.38
C PHE A 13 -3.95 -3.13 -5.65
N LYS A 14 -3.27 -3.68 -4.65
CA LYS A 14 -2.60 -4.99 -4.76
C LYS A 14 -3.57 -6.09 -5.20
N ARG A 15 -4.76 -6.15 -4.60
CA ARG A 15 -5.83 -7.10 -4.98
C ARG A 15 -6.39 -6.88 -6.39
N GLN A 16 -6.27 -5.67 -6.93
CA GLN A 16 -6.63 -5.35 -8.31
C GLN A 16 -5.52 -5.66 -9.31
N GLY A 17 -4.35 -6.15 -8.87
CA GLY A 17 -3.24 -6.55 -9.73
C GLY A 17 -2.19 -5.47 -9.97
N TYR A 18 -2.30 -4.30 -9.33
CA TYR A 18 -1.31 -3.23 -9.49
C TYR A 18 0.00 -3.57 -8.78
N CYS A 19 1.13 -3.25 -9.41
CA CYS A 19 2.43 -3.34 -8.77
C CYS A 19 2.70 -2.14 -7.85
N ARG A 20 3.63 -2.30 -6.89
CA ARG A 20 3.98 -1.27 -5.92
C ARG A 20 4.39 0.08 -6.53
N ASN A 21 5.01 0.07 -7.71
CA ASN A 21 5.45 1.29 -8.39
C ASN A 21 4.26 2.07 -8.97
N GLU A 22 3.31 1.38 -9.61
CA GLU A 22 2.08 1.98 -10.10
C GLU A 22 1.25 2.57 -8.96
N ILE A 23 1.21 1.88 -7.83
CA ILE A 23 0.53 2.34 -6.61
C ILE A 23 1.20 3.61 -6.07
N ALA A 24 2.53 3.64 -6.02
CA ALA A 24 3.28 4.82 -5.57
C ALA A 24 2.98 6.04 -6.45
N SER A 25 3.06 5.89 -7.77
CA SER A 25 2.74 6.94 -8.73
C SER A 25 1.29 7.40 -8.63
N ARG A 26 0.34 6.47 -8.51
CA ARG A 26 -1.10 6.79 -8.45
C ARG A 26 -1.52 7.45 -7.14
N LEU A 27 -0.88 7.09 -6.04
CA LEU A 27 -1.12 7.70 -4.73
C LEU A 27 -0.28 8.96 -4.48
N GLY A 28 0.69 9.26 -5.35
CA GLY A 28 1.62 10.38 -5.17
C GLY A 28 2.47 10.24 -3.90
N ILE A 29 2.82 9.00 -3.53
CA ILE A 29 3.61 8.70 -2.34
C ILE A 29 4.99 8.18 -2.73
N ASP A 30 5.90 8.27 -1.78
CA ASP A 30 7.23 7.69 -1.91
C ASP A 30 7.15 6.16 -2.19
N PRO A 31 7.91 5.64 -3.17
CA PRO A 31 7.92 4.23 -3.51
C PRO A 31 8.31 3.29 -2.37
N GLN A 32 9.19 3.71 -1.44
CA GLN A 32 9.49 2.89 -0.25
C GLN A 32 8.28 2.81 0.68
N THR A 33 7.53 3.90 0.81
CA THR A 33 6.28 3.90 1.59
C THR A 33 5.26 2.95 0.97
N ALA A 34 5.08 2.99 -0.35
CA ALA A 34 4.23 2.04 -1.06
C ALA A 34 4.70 0.59 -0.86
N ALA A 35 6.00 0.33 -1.00
CA ALA A 35 6.60 -0.99 -0.82
C ALA A 35 6.39 -1.53 0.60
N LYS A 36 6.58 -0.70 1.63
CA LYS A 36 6.40 -1.08 3.03
C LYS A 36 4.98 -1.60 3.28
N TYR A 37 3.97 -0.85 2.85
CA TYR A 37 2.57 -1.26 3.04
C TYR A 37 2.13 -2.39 2.10
N TYR A 38 2.77 -2.54 0.94
CA TYR A 38 2.49 -3.60 -0.02
C TYR A 38 2.97 -4.97 0.45
N LEU A 39 4.10 -5.00 1.16
CA LEU A 39 4.72 -6.21 1.74
C LEU A 39 4.17 -6.56 3.12
N MET A 40 3.63 -5.59 3.86
CA MET A 40 3.06 -5.79 5.19
C MET A 40 1.86 -6.74 5.12
N ASP A 41 1.88 -7.79 5.95
CA ASP A 41 0.79 -8.76 6.09
C ASP A 41 -0.30 -8.21 7.03
N GLU A 42 -1.55 -8.61 6.85
CA GLU A 42 -2.67 -8.10 7.67
C GLU A 42 -2.49 -8.43 9.16
N ARG A 43 -1.71 -9.47 9.46
CA ARG A 43 -1.32 -9.89 10.81
C ARG A 43 -0.31 -8.95 11.49
N GLU A 44 0.56 -8.30 10.73
CA GLU A 44 1.55 -7.34 11.28
C GLU A 44 0.95 -5.95 11.50
N PHE A 45 -0.18 -5.63 10.86
CA PHE A 45 -0.83 -4.33 10.98
C PHE A 45 -1.81 -4.22 12.17
N ARG A 46 -2.25 -5.36 12.73
CA ARG A 46 -3.28 -5.39 13.80
C ARG A 46 -2.81 -4.73 15.09
#